data_AF-A0A1T5FLT4-F1
#
_entry.id   AF-A0A1T5FLT4-F1
#
_cell.length_a   1.000
_cell.length_b   1.000
_cell.length_c   1.000
_cell.angle_alpha   90.00
_cell.angle_beta   90.00
_cell.angle_gamma   90.00
#
_symmetry.space_group_name_H-M   'P 1'
#
loop_
_entity.id
_entity.type
_entity.pdbx_description
1 polymer ?
#
loop_
_entity_poly.entity_id
_entity_poly.type
_entity_poly.pdbx_seq_one_letter_code
_entity_poly.pdbx_strand_id
1 'polypeptide(L)' 'MSRPTAKPVESRDPIVGRRVRVLRGPMAGREGRAVNSFRQRIATADRVMIELDGCLPGWSVASLKPEDVEVLT' A
#
# COMPACT_ATOMS: atom_id res chain seq x y z
N MET A 1 28.10 -16.27 -19.41
CA MET A 1 27.76 -15.73 -18.08
C MET A 1 26.24 -15.61 -18.00
N SER A 2 25.56 -16.56 -17.37
CA SER A 2 24.09 -16.53 -17.26
C SER A 2 23.66 -15.48 -16.24
N ARG A 3 22.78 -14.56 -16.64
CA ARG A 3 22.09 -13.65 -15.72
C ARG A 3 21.38 -14.48 -14.65
N PRO A 4 21.47 -14.12 -13.36
CA PRO A 4 20.61 -14.73 -12.36
C PRO A 4 19.17 -14.41 -12.73
N THR A 5 18.38 -15.43 -13.04
CA THR A 5 16.93 -15.32 -13.20
C THR A 5 16.38 -14.89 -11.85
N ALA A 6 16.00 -13.62 -11.73
CA ALA A 6 15.32 -13.12 -10.55
C ALA A 6 14.09 -14.00 -10.32
N LYS A 7 14.03 -14.70 -9.19
CA LYS A 7 12.85 -15.45 -8.78
C LYS A 7 11.65 -14.50 -8.80
N PRO A 8 10.48 -14.91 -9.32
CA PRO A 8 9.27 -14.10 -9.19
C PRO A 8 9.09 -13.75 -7.72
N VAL A 9 8.94 -12.46 -7.40
CA VAL A 9 8.57 -12.02 -6.05
C VAL A 9 7.10 -12.35 -5.86
N GLU A 10 6.78 -13.65 -5.75
CA GLU A 10 5.45 -14.16 -5.44
C GLU A 10 5.26 -14.17 -3.93
N SER A 11 5.03 -12.99 -3.42
CA SER A 11 4.32 -12.75 -2.17
C SER A 11 4.03 -11.25 -2.13
N ARG A 12 3.12 -10.79 -3.00
CA ARG A 12 2.53 -9.46 -2.79
C ARG A 12 1.89 -9.48 -1.40
N ASP A 13 2.19 -8.48 -0.58
CA ASP A 13 1.64 -8.36 0.77
C ASP A 13 0.12 -8.59 0.72
N PRO A 14 -0.46 -9.42 1.61
CA PRO A 14 -1.89 -9.74 1.59
C PRO A 14 -2.82 -8.52 1.62
N ILE A 15 -2.32 -7.36 2.09
CA ILE A 15 -3.09 -6.11 2.06
C ILE A 15 -3.35 -5.62 0.63
N VAL A 16 -2.47 -5.91 -0.33
CA VAL A 16 -2.59 -5.39 -1.70
C VAL A 16 -3.84 -5.94 -2.38
N GLY A 17 -4.64 -5.03 -2.92
CA GLY A 17 -5.92 -5.30 -3.54
C GLY A 17 -7.10 -5.30 -2.58
N ARG A 18 -6.88 -5.25 -1.26
CA ARG A 18 -7.94 -5.16 -0.24
C ARG A 18 -8.51 -3.74 -0.15
N ARG A 19 -9.76 -3.67 0.33
CA ARG A 19 -10.40 -2.42 0.76
C ARG A 19 -9.83 -2.01 2.11
N VAL A 20 -9.55 -0.73 2.26
CA VAL A 20 -8.90 -0.20 3.44
C VAL A 20 -9.49 1.14 3.86
N ARG A 21 -9.39 1.46 5.15
CA ARG A 21 -9.71 2.76 5.73
C ARG A 21 -8.47 3.37 6.37
N VAL A 22 -8.29 4.68 6.18
CA VAL A 22 -7.23 5.45 6.81
C VAL A 22 -7.61 5.78 8.25
N LEU A 23 -6.75 5.46 9.20
CA LEU A 23 -7.02 5.66 10.63
C LEU A 23 -6.53 7.02 11.15
N ARG A 24 -5.46 7.58 10.57
CA ARG A 24 -4.79 8.78 11.10
C ARG A 24 -4.38 9.77 10.01
N GLY A 25 -4.23 11.03 10.42
CA GLY A 25 -3.77 12.13 9.55
C GLY A 25 -4.90 12.83 8.80
N PRO A 26 -4.57 13.72 7.84
CA PRO A 26 -5.55 14.56 7.13
C PRO A 26 -6.59 13.80 6.31
N MET A 27 -6.32 12.52 6.01
CA MET A 27 -7.20 11.64 5.25
C MET A 27 -7.92 10.62 6.14
N ALA A 28 -7.87 10.76 7.47
CA ALA A 28 -8.52 9.85 8.40
C ALA A 28 -10.02 9.69 8.10
N GLY A 29 -10.53 8.47 8.21
CA GLY A 29 -11.89 8.10 7.85
C GLY A 29 -12.13 7.87 6.36
N ARG A 30 -11.21 8.27 5.48
CA ARG A 30 -11.33 8.00 4.05
C ARG A 30 -11.04 6.54 3.75
N GLU A 31 -11.70 6.03 2.73
CA GLU A 31 -11.53 4.67 2.25
C GLU A 31 -10.90 4.63 0.87
N GLY A 32 -10.37 3.47 0.53
CA GLY A 32 -9.74 3.24 -0.75
C GLY A 32 -9.32 1.79 -0.93
N ARG A 33 -8.46 1.57 -1.93
CA ARG A 33 -7.87 0.27 -2.22
C ARG A 33 -6.36 0.34 -2.04
N ALA A 34 -5.81 -0.63 -1.30
CA ALA A 34 -4.37 -0.78 -1.25
C ALA A 34 -3.85 -1.26 -2.61
N VAL A 35 -2.98 -0.50 -3.25
CA VAL A 35 -2.46 -0.77 -4.60
C VAL A 35 -1.01 -1.26 -4.57
N ASN A 36 -0.27 -0.95 -3.51
CA ASN A 36 1.08 -1.44 -3.32
C ASN A 36 1.47 -1.45 -1.83
N SER A 37 2.53 -2.19 -1.51
CA SER A 37 3.10 -2.33 -0.18
C SER A 37 4.62 -2.35 -0.29
N PHE A 38 5.28 -1.47 0.45
CA PHE A 38 6.73 -1.44 0.57
C PHE A 38 7.10 -1.90 1.97
N ARG A 39 7.50 -3.17 2.11
CA ARG A 39 7.88 -3.80 3.38
C ARG A 39 9.38 -4.08 3.44
N GLN A 40 9.92 -4.16 4.66
CA GLN A 40 11.28 -4.64 4.96
C GLN A 40 12.38 -3.89 4.18
N ARG A 41 12.19 -2.59 3.98
CA ARG A 41 13.19 -1.74 3.33
C ARG A 41 14.29 -1.39 4.34
N ILE A 42 15.54 -1.55 3.95
CA ILE A 42 16.71 -1.32 4.81
C ILE A 42 16.79 0.13 5.31
N ALA A 43 16.46 1.10 4.46
CA ALA A 43 16.69 2.52 4.72
C ALA A 43 15.40 3.34 4.95
N THR A 44 14.22 2.74 4.76
CA THR A 44 12.94 3.47 4.82
C THR A 44 11.92 2.67 5.62
N ALA A 45 11.06 3.36 6.37
CA ALA A 45 9.94 2.72 7.05
C ALA A 45 9.00 2.02 6.07
N ASP A 46 8.30 0.99 6.57
CA ASP A 46 7.27 0.30 5.82
C ASP A 46 6.15 1.26 5.42
N ARG A 47 5.63 1.07 4.20
CA ARG A 47 4.55 1.90 3.63
C ARG A 47 3.52 1.07 2.89
N VAL A 48 2.28 1.53 2.93
CA VAL A 48 1.17 1.03 2.11
C VAL A 48 0.72 2.18 1.23
N MET A 49 0.63 1.88 -0.07
CA MET A 49 0.16 2.81 -1.08
C MET A 49 -1.32 2.55 -1.31
N ILE A 50 -2.15 3.57 -1.09
CA ILE A 50 -3.61 3.48 -1.16
C ILE A 50 -4.10 4.44 -2.22
N GLU A 51 -4.95 3.95 -3.11
CA GLU A 51 -5.77 4.78 -4.00
C GLU A 51 -7.08 5.11 -3.28
N LEU A 52 -7.25 6.37 -2.87
CA LEU A 52 -8.45 6.83 -2.14
C LEU A 52 -9.64 7.04 -3.08
N ASP A 53 -10.82 6.68 -2.61
CA ASP A 53 -12.08 6.87 -3.32
C ASP A 53 -12.44 8.36 -3.46
N GLY A 54 -13.19 8.67 -4.53
CA GLY A 54 -13.73 10.02 -4.78
C GLY A 54 -12.70 11.03 -5.30
N CYS A 55 -11.50 10.58 -5.64
CA CYS A 55 -10.46 11.40 -6.23
C CYS A 55 -10.19 11.03 -7.69
N LEU A 56 -9.61 11.98 -8.42
CA LEU A 56 -9.26 11.77 -9.82
C LEU A 56 -8.16 10.69 -9.94
N PRO A 57 -8.22 9.83 -10.98
CA PRO A 57 -7.18 8.84 -11.24
C PRO A 57 -5.78 9.47 -11.25
N GLY A 58 -4.87 8.91 -10.46
CA GLY A 58 -3.48 9.39 -10.33
C GLY A 58 -3.24 10.50 -9.30
N TRP A 59 -4.28 11.06 -8.66
CA TRP A 59 -4.15 12.16 -7.69
C TRP A 59 -4.28 11.73 -6.22
N SER A 60 -4.78 10.53 -5.96
CA SER A 60 -5.17 10.06 -4.61
C SER A 60 -4.31 8.94 -4.06
N VAL A 61 -3.02 8.99 -4.35
CA VAL A 61 -2.09 7.98 -3.84
C VAL A 61 -1.56 8.43 -2.48
N ALA A 62 -2.13 7.88 -1.41
CA ALA A 62 -1.62 8.07 -0.06
C ALA A 62 -0.57 7.01 0.26
N SER A 63 0.62 7.43 0.71
CA SER A 63 1.67 6.55 1.21
C SER A 63 1.68 6.58 2.74
N LEU A 64 1.00 5.60 3.34
CA LEU A 64 0.74 5.57 4.79
C LEU A 64 1.54 4.48 5.46
N LYS A 65 1.75 4.60 6.77
CA LYS A 65 2.33 3.49 7.52
C LYS A 65 1.29 2.36 7.66
N PRO A 66 1.71 1.09 7.71
CA PRO A 66 0.81 -0.03 7.88
C PRO A 66 -0.12 0.09 9.10
N GLU A 67 0.38 0.62 10.22
CA GLU A 67 -0.39 0.80 11.45
C GLU A 67 -1.45 1.92 11.37
N ASP A 68 -1.41 2.76 10.34
CA ASP A 68 -2.38 3.84 10.13
C ASP A 68 -3.48 3.44 9.13
N VAL A 69 -3.58 2.14 8.82
CA VAL A 69 -4.50 1.57 7.83
C VAL A 69 -5.23 0.38 8.43
N GLU A 70 -6.55 0.36 8.30
CA GLU A 70 -7.41 -0.76 8.66
C GLU A 70 -7.87 -1.48 7.39
N VAL A 71 -7.82 -2.81 7.38
CA VAL A 71 -8.39 -3.63 6.31
C VAL A 71 -9.87 -3.83 6.57
N LEU A 72 -10.71 -3.48 5.59
CA LEU A 72 -12.15 -3.70 5.64
C LEU A 72 -12.45 -5.12 5.16
N THR A 73 -13.21 -5.87 5.95
CA THR A 73 -13.68 -7.24 5.66
C THR A 73 -14.84 -7.27 4.69
#